data_AF-A0A2T0LVU1-F1
#
_entry.id   AF-A0A2T0LVU1-F1
#
_cell.length_a   1.000
_cell.length_b   1.000
_cell.length_c   1.000
_cell.angle_alpha   90.00
_cell.angle_beta   90.00
_cell.angle_gamma   90.00
#
_symmetry.space_group_name_H-M   'P 1'
#
loop_
_entity.id
_entity.type
_entity.pdbx_description
1 polymer ?
#
loop_
_entity_poly.entity_id
_entity_poly.type
_entity_poly.pdbx_seq_one_letter_code
_entity_poly.pdbx_strand_id
1 'polypeptide(L)' 'MLARYAAKAGLQHNMPPHRLWHFLFTWLKSQGIDDALIQPYSGHASRTSLEIYSKIALGPAQATYDGVIDQFPV' A
#
# COMPACT_ATOMS: atom_id res chain seq x y z
N MET A 1 -2.22 18.20 -16.41
CA MET A 1 -2.93 17.00 -16.96
C MET A 1 -3.66 16.24 -15.85
N LEU A 2 -2.94 15.73 -14.83
CA LEU A 2 -3.51 14.98 -13.70
C LEU A 2 -4.53 15.79 -12.85
N ALA A 3 -4.25 17.06 -12.58
CA ALA A 3 -5.14 17.96 -11.83
C ALA A 3 -6.54 18.09 -12.47
N ARG A 4 -6.64 18.01 -13.80
CA ARG A 4 -7.93 18.05 -14.52
C ARG A 4 -8.77 16.81 -14.22
N TYR A 5 -8.14 15.64 -14.14
CA TYR A 5 -8.83 14.40 -13.79
C TYR A 5 -9.21 14.36 -12.31
N ALA A 6 -8.32 14.83 -11.43
CA ALA A 6 -8.62 14.96 -10.00
C ALA A 6 -9.83 15.87 -9.75
N ALA A 7 -9.90 17.03 -10.42
CA ALA A 7 -11.04 17.94 -10.35
C ALA A 7 -12.33 17.29 -10.87
N LYS A 8 -12.27 16.59 -12.02
CA LYS A 8 -13.43 15.84 -12.56
C LYS A 8 -13.90 14.72 -11.64
N ALA A 9 -13.00 14.11 -10.87
CA ALA A 9 -13.31 13.08 -9.89
C ALA A 9 -13.81 13.65 -8.54
N GLY A 10 -13.96 14.98 -8.41
CA GLY A 10 -14.42 15.62 -7.17
C GLY A 10 -13.39 15.62 -6.04
N LEU A 11 -12.10 15.38 -6.35
CA LEU A 11 -11.04 15.39 -5.35
C LEU A 11 -10.72 16.84 -4.97
N GLN A 12 -11.04 17.20 -3.72
CA GLN A 12 -10.92 18.58 -3.21
C GLN A 12 -9.46 19.07 -3.08
N HIS A 13 -8.49 18.15 -3.07
CA HIS A 13 -7.09 18.45 -2.80
C HIS A 13 -6.21 18.29 -4.04
N ASN A 14 -5.17 19.13 -4.14
CA ASN A 14 -4.12 18.96 -5.12
C ASN A 14 -3.52 17.55 -5.01
N MET A 15 -3.53 16.80 -6.11
CA MET A 15 -3.08 15.42 -6.17
C MET A 15 -1.84 15.30 -7.05
N PRO A 16 -0.65 15.62 -6.50
CA PRO A 16 0.60 15.48 -7.22
C PRO A 16 0.90 13.99 -7.47
N PRO A 17 1.69 13.66 -8.51
CA PRO A 17 1.98 12.28 -8.87
C PRO A 17 2.49 11.43 -7.69
N HIS A 18 3.40 11.95 -6.86
CA HIS A 18 3.93 11.21 -5.71
C HIS A 18 2.86 10.79 -4.69
N ARG A 19 1.74 11.53 -4.57
CA ARG A 19 0.64 11.16 -3.67
C ARG A 19 -0.18 10.00 -4.21
N LEU A 20 -0.36 9.90 -5.53
CA LEU A 20 -0.97 8.73 -6.16
C LEU A 20 -0.08 7.49 -6.01
N TRP A 21 1.23 7.66 -6.18
CA TRP A 21 2.20 6.59 -5.96
C TRP A 21 2.15 6.09 -4.51
N HIS A 22 2.11 7.01 -3.56
CA HIS A 22 1.97 6.66 -2.14
C HIS A 22 0.67 5.90 -1.87
N PHE A 23 -0.47 6.42 -2.36
CA PHE A 23 -1.77 5.78 -2.21
C PHE A 23 -1.80 4.36 -2.83
N LEU A 24 -1.23 4.19 -4.02
CA LEU A 24 -1.16 2.90 -4.70
C LEU A 24 -0.41 1.86 -3.86
N PHE A 25 0.78 2.18 -3.35
CA PHE A 25 1.56 1.22 -2.57
C PHE A 25 0.95 0.94 -1.21
N THR A 26 0.37 1.94 -0.54
CA THR A 26 -0.41 1.72 0.68
C THR A 26 -1.58 0.77 0.42
N TRP A 27 -2.29 0.93 -0.70
CA TRP A 27 -3.41 0.06 -1.05
C TRP A 27 -2.94 -1.36 -1.39
N LEU A 28 -1.88 -1.53 -2.20
CA LEU A 28 -1.34 -2.87 -2.50
C LEU A 28 -0.90 -3.61 -1.21
N LYS A 29 -0.29 -2.89 -0.26
CA LYS A 29 0.09 -3.45 1.03
C LYS A 29 -1.11 -3.84 1.88
N SER A 30 -2.20 -3.07 1.86
CA SER A 30 -3.43 -3.44 2.57
C SER A 30 -4.12 -4.67 1.96
N GLN A 31 -3.84 -5.00 0.69
CA GLN A 31 -4.28 -6.24 0.06
C GLN A 31 -3.36 -7.43 0.37
N GLY A 32 -2.32 -7.27 1.21
CA GLY A 32 -1.38 -8.32 1.57
C GLY A 32 -0.28 -8.59 0.53
N ILE A 33 -0.07 -7.68 -0.42
CA ILE A 33 0.99 -7.84 -1.43
C ILE A 33 2.35 -7.51 -0.81
N ASP A 34 3.31 -8.43 -0.96
CA ASP A 34 4.65 -8.32 -0.39
C ASP A 34 5.52 -7.24 -1.07
N ASP A 35 6.48 -6.68 -0.30
CA ASP A 35 7.41 -5.67 -0.80
C ASP A 35 8.27 -6.19 -1.96
N ALA A 36 8.57 -7.49 -2.01
CA ALA A 36 9.27 -8.12 -3.12
C ALA A 36 8.51 -8.00 -4.45
N LEU A 37 7.18 -8.04 -4.40
CA LEU A 37 6.32 -7.92 -5.59
C LEU A 37 6.12 -6.46 -6.00
N ILE A 38 6.17 -5.54 -5.04
CA ILE A 38 6.01 -4.10 -5.30
C ILE A 38 7.31 -3.47 -5.81
N GLN A 39 8.47 -3.90 -5.32
CA GLN A 39 9.78 -3.30 -5.60
C GLN A 39 10.09 -3.10 -7.09
N PRO A 40 9.89 -4.07 -7.99
CA PRO A 40 10.21 -3.92 -9.42
C PRO A 40 9.44 -2.78 -10.10
N TYR A 41 8.25 -2.46 -9.61
CA TYR A 41 7.35 -1.47 -10.21
C TYR A 41 7.38 -0.12 -9.48
N SER A 42 8.04 -0.07 -8.32
CA SER A 42 7.95 1.09 -7.44
C SER A 42 9.05 2.12 -7.63
N GLY A 43 10.09 1.80 -8.41
CA GLY A 43 11.26 2.65 -8.60
C GLY A 43 12.16 2.78 -7.36
N HIS A 44 11.87 1.99 -6.31
CA HIS A 44 12.66 1.99 -5.08
C HIS A 44 13.88 1.07 -5.21
N ALA A 45 15.05 1.59 -4.88
CA ALA A 45 16.30 0.82 -4.92
C ALA A 45 16.36 -0.31 -3.88
N SER A 46 15.61 -0.20 -2.78
CA SER A 46 15.62 -1.16 -1.68
C SER A 46 14.21 -1.40 -1.14
N ARG A 47 13.95 -2.63 -0.67
CA ARG A 47 12.71 -3.00 0.03
C ARG A 47 12.53 -2.22 1.32
N THR A 48 13.61 -1.80 1.98
CA THR A 48 13.54 -0.99 3.22
C THR A 48 12.73 0.30 3.02
N SER A 49 12.82 0.90 1.83
CA SER A 49 12.06 2.12 1.54
C SER A 49 10.55 1.89 1.35
N LEU A 50 10.11 0.64 1.17
CA LEU A 50 8.69 0.26 1.12
C LEU A 50 8.08 0.01 2.51
N GLU A 51 8.90 -0.15 3.56
CA GLU A 51 8.43 -0.39 4.93
C GLU A 51 7.51 0.72 5.45
N ILE A 52 7.63 1.94 4.90
CA ILE A 52 6.75 3.07 5.23
C ILE A 52 5.27 2.75 4.97
N TYR A 53 4.99 1.92 3.97
CA TYR A 53 3.64 1.52 3.58
C TYR A 53 3.10 0.39 4.47
N SER A 54 3.99 -0.46 5.01
CA SER A 54 3.64 -1.57 5.92
C SER A 54 3.02 -1.09 7.23
N LYS A 55 3.50 0.01 7.80
CA LYS A 55 3.02 0.54 9.09
C LYS A 55 1.55 0.96 9.08
N ILE A 56 1.03 1.31 7.91
CA ILE A 56 -0.35 1.80 7.73
C ILE A 56 -1.32 0.63 7.51
N ALA A 57 -0.82 -0.53 7.05
CA ALA A 57 -1.60 -1.74 6.76
C ALA A 57 -1.71 -2.70 7.96
N LEU A 58 -1.41 -2.26 9.19
CA LEU A 58 -1.46 -3.12 10.38
C LEU A 58 -2.88 -3.51 10.80
N GLY A 59 -3.91 -2.72 10.44
CA GLY A 59 -5.30 -2.99 10.82
C GLY A 59 -5.81 -4.37 10.37
N PRO A 60 -5.63 -4.76 9.09
CA PRO A 60 -5.98 -6.10 8.59
C PRO A 60 -5.11 -7.25 9.12
N ALA A 61 -3.89 -6.97 9.60
CA ALA A 61 -2.92 -8.03 9.93
C ALA A 61 -3.38 -8.91 11.11
N GLN A 62 -4.11 -8.34 12.08
CA GLN A 62 -4.64 -9.06 13.23
C GLN A 62 -5.63 -10.15 12.80
N ALA A 63 -6.60 -9.80 11.95
CA ALA A 63 -7.62 -10.75 11.49
C ALA A 63 -7.01 -11.90 10.67
N THR A 64 -5.99 -11.61 9.87
CA THR A 64 -5.23 -12.65 9.16
C THR A 64 -4.53 -13.56 10.16
N TYR A 65 -3.78 -13.00 11.12
CA TYR A 65 -3.08 -13.78 12.15
C TYR A 65 -4.04 -14.70 12.92
N ASP A 66 -5.15 -14.16 13.42
CA ASP A 66 -6.17 -14.92 14.17
C ASP A 66 -6.71 -16.10 13.34
N GLY A 67 -6.88 -15.92 12.02
CA GLY A 67 -7.38 -16.98 11.13
C GLY A 67 -6.38 -18.10 10.80
N VAL A 68 -5.07 -17.87 10.96
CA VAL A 68 -4.03 -18.88 10.66
C VAL A 68 -3.45 -19.50 11.92
N ILE A 69 -3.41 -18.78 13.03
CA ILE A 69 -2.79 -19.26 14.27
C ILE A 69 -3.49 -20.51 14.82
N ASP A 70 -4.81 -20.62 14.63
CA ASP A 70 -5.59 -21.78 15.02
C ASP A 70 -5.25 -23.06 14.22
N GLN A 71 -4.54 -22.92 13.09
CA GLN A 71 -4.07 -24.04 12.27
C GLN A 71 -2.65 -24.48 12.66
N PHE A 72 -2.02 -23.81 13.63
CA PHE A 72 -0.66 -24.12 14.05
C PHE A 72 -0.61 -25.48 14.78
N PRO A 73 0.10 -26.49 14.24
CA PRO A 73 0.09 -27.83 14.81
C PRO A 73 1.00 -27.88 16.05
N VAL A 74 0.40 -27.88 17.24
CA VAL A 74 1.06 -28.15 18.53
C VAL A 74 0.48 -29.40 19.14
#